data_AF-A0A4Y2JAA8-F1
#
_entry.id   AF-A0A4Y2JAA8-F1
#
_cell.length_a   1.000
_cell.length_b   1.000
_cell.length_c   1.000
_cell.angle_alpha   90.00
_cell.angle_beta   90.00
_cell.angle_gamma   90.00
#
_symmetry.space_group_name_H-M   'P 1'
#
loop_
_entity.id
_entity.type
_entity.pdbx_description
1 polymer ?
#
loop_
_entity_poly.entity_id
_entity_poly.type
_entity_poly.pdbx_seq_one_letter_code
_entity_poly.pdbx_strand_id
1 'polypeptide(L)'
;MDQGEIRSLKCHYQRQLILRILECYDENKDFDISLLDAVVLLEKSWRFLTESTIRNCLSHAGLTKTEQTEDDNLPHSKCLEKHGVNAFSQNEIEHLECCDNDVISSGEVSEEDIVALVNDENNSIVDSSSDIEEEQDEPGPSIADANAAANFLNNFFATGNIDEHVVDLFKIVDKKLRSCI
;
A
#
# COMPACT_ATOMS: atom_id res chain seq x y z
N MET A 1 9.91 12.05 3.20
CA MET A 1 9.05 10.86 3.05
C MET A 1 7.63 11.33 3.06
N ASP A 2 6.99 11.32 1.90
CA ASP A 2 5.70 11.97 1.73
C ASP A 2 4.61 11.16 2.44
N GLN A 3 3.63 11.84 3.05
CA GLN A 3 2.56 11.15 3.79
C GLN A 3 1.75 10.22 2.87
N GLY A 4 1.73 10.48 1.56
CA GLY A 4 1.00 9.67 0.57
C GLY A 4 1.50 8.23 0.46
N GLU A 5 2.81 8.01 0.38
CA GLU A 5 3.38 6.66 0.23
C GLU A 5 3.17 5.84 1.49
N ILE A 6 3.42 6.42 2.66
CA ILE A 6 3.18 5.79 3.96
C ILE A 6 1.70 5.44 4.11
N ARG A 7 0.81 6.36 3.74
CA ARG A 7 -0.64 6.16 3.85
C ARG A 7 -1.11 5.05 2.92
N SER A 8 -0.65 5.05 1.67
CA SER A 8 -1.00 4.03 0.69
C SER A 8 -0.50 2.66 1.12
N LEU A 9 0.76 2.55 1.54
CA LEU A 9 1.34 1.31 2.04
C LEU A 9 0.57 0.75 3.24
N LYS A 10 0.24 1.61 4.21
CA LYS A 10 -0.58 1.22 5.37
C LYS A 10 -1.96 0.72 4.95
N CYS A 11 -2.60 1.38 3.97
CA CYS A 11 -3.90 0.98 3.46
C CYS A 11 -3.84 -0.42 2.82
N HIS A 12 -2.86 -0.66 1.95
CA HIS A 12 -2.67 -1.96 1.30
C HIS A 12 -2.35 -3.06 2.32
N TYR A 13 -1.50 -2.76 3.30
CA TYR A 13 -1.18 -3.69 4.40
C TYR A 13 -2.42 -4.07 5.20
N GLN A 14 -3.25 -3.10 5.57
CA GLN A 14 -4.49 -3.34 6.31
C GLN A 14 -5.47 -4.18 5.50
N ARG A 15 -5.63 -3.90 4.20
CA ARG A 15 -6.50 -4.70 3.32
C ARG A 15 -6.04 -6.17 3.28
N GLN A 16 -4.75 -6.42 3.10
CA GLN A 16 -4.21 -7.77 3.05
C GLN A 16 -4.31 -8.50 4.41
N LEU A 17 -4.14 -7.76 5.51
CA LEU A 17 -4.31 -8.30 6.86
C LEU A 17 -5.76 -8.75 7.09
N ILE A 18 -6.74 -7.93 6.68
CA ILE A 18 -8.17 -8.27 6.79
C ILE A 18 -8.50 -9.52 5.98
N LEU A 19 -7.99 -9.63 4.74
CA LEU A 19 -8.18 -10.84 3.92
C LEU A 19 -7.64 -12.09 4.62
N ARG A 20 -6.45 -12.01 5.22
CA ARG A 20 -5.87 -13.13 5.97
C ARG A 20 -6.65 -13.50 7.23
N ILE A 21 -7.21 -12.51 7.93
CA ILE A 21 -8.11 -12.75 9.08
C ILE A 21 -9.38 -13.50 8.63
N LEU A 22 -9.96 -13.15 7.48
CA LEU A 22 -11.13 -13.82 6.93
C LEU A 22 -10.80 -15.27 6.52
N GLU A 23 -9.65 -15.52 5.90
CA GLU A 23 -9.19 -16.89 5.59
C GLU A 23 -9.06 -17.74 6.86
N CYS A 24 -8.51 -17.18 7.95
CA CYS A 24 -8.45 -17.89 9.24
C CYS A 24 -9.84 -18.19 9.81
N TYR A 25 -10.79 -17.26 9.67
CA TYR A 25 -12.17 -17.43 10.12
C TYR A 25 -12.88 -18.57 9.37
N ASP A 26 -12.75 -18.62 8.05
CA ASP A 26 -13.37 -19.65 7.22
C ASP A 26 -12.82 -21.06 7.53
N GLU A 27 -11.53 -21.13 7.85
CA GLU A 27 -10.86 -22.39 8.24
C GLU A 27 -11.07 -22.78 9.71
N ASN A 28 -11.82 -22.00 10.50
CA ASN A 28 -11.97 -22.14 11.97
C ASN A 28 -10.60 -22.24 12.70
N LYS A 29 -9.62 -21.46 12.23
CA LYS A 29 -8.29 -21.37 12.85
C LYS A 29 -8.18 -20.09 13.65
N ASP A 30 -7.44 -20.17 14.75
CA ASP A 30 -7.04 -18.97 15.49
C ASP A 30 -6.16 -18.10 14.58
N PHE A 31 -6.43 -16.80 14.58
CA PHE A 31 -5.62 -15.85 13.83
C PHE A 31 -4.32 -15.59 14.59
N ASP A 32 -3.20 -16.05 14.01
CA ASP A 32 -1.87 -15.62 14.38
C ASP A 32 -1.16 -14.94 13.21
N ILE A 33 -0.24 -14.05 13.54
CA ILE A 33 0.63 -13.41 12.55
C ILE A 33 2.06 -13.53 13.05
N SER A 34 2.86 -14.34 12.37
CA SER A 34 4.29 -14.40 12.67
C SER A 34 4.99 -13.16 12.14
N LEU A 35 6.21 -12.89 12.64
CA LEU A 35 7.05 -11.82 12.11
C LEU A 35 7.33 -12.03 10.61
N LEU A 36 7.49 -13.28 10.17
CA LEU A 36 7.71 -13.61 8.77
C LEU A 36 6.47 -13.28 7.93
N ASP A 37 5.28 -13.62 8.40
CA ASP A 37 4.03 -13.25 7.74
C ASP A 37 3.88 -11.73 7.61
N ALA A 38 4.22 -10.99 8.67
CA ALA A 38 4.18 -9.53 8.65
C ALA A 38 5.13 -8.93 7.62
N VAL A 39 6.35 -9.46 7.47
CA VAL A 39 7.31 -9.02 6.45
C VAL A 39 6.83 -9.36 5.04
N VAL A 40 6.29 -10.57 4.83
CA VAL A 40 5.72 -10.98 3.54
C VAL A 40 4.50 -10.12 3.18
N LEU A 41 3.64 -9.80 4.15
CA LEU A 41 2.50 -8.89 3.95
C LEU A 41 2.97 -7.49 3.58
N LEU A 42 4.07 -7.01 4.19
CA LEU A 42 4.65 -5.71 3.88
C LEU A 42 5.20 -5.68 2.44
N GLU A 43 5.96 -6.70 2.05
CA GLU A 43 6.49 -6.85 0.69
C GLU A 43 5.37 -6.91 -0.36
N LYS A 44 4.35 -7.73 -0.12
CA LYS A 44 3.15 -7.77 -0.97
C LYS A 44 2.47 -6.41 -1.08
N SER A 45 2.34 -5.69 0.04
CA SER A 45 1.68 -4.38 0.07
C SER A 45 2.49 -3.30 -0.65
N TRP A 46 3.82 -3.37 -0.56
CA TRP A 46 4.73 -2.48 -1.27
C TRP A 46 4.59 -2.63 -2.77
N ARG A 47 4.37 -3.85 -3.28
CA ARG A 47 4.17 -4.11 -4.71
C ARG A 47 2.91 -3.47 -5.32
N PHE A 48 1.95 -3.07 -4.50
CA PHE A 48 0.77 -2.32 -4.96
C PHE A 48 1.02 -0.81 -5.06
N LEU A 49 2.17 -0.32 -4.58
CA LEU A 49 2.60 1.04 -4.87
C LEU A 49 3.08 1.10 -6.31
N THR A 50 2.19 1.57 -7.19
CA THR A 50 2.53 1.85 -8.58
C THR A 50 3.53 3.01 -8.68
N GLU A 51 4.32 3.01 -9.75
CA GLU A 51 5.24 4.12 -10.03
C GLU A 51 4.53 5.47 -10.09
N SER A 52 3.27 5.50 -10.53
CA SER A 52 2.46 6.71 -10.53
C SER A 52 2.16 7.20 -9.11
N THR A 53 1.92 6.30 -8.16
CA THR A 53 1.71 6.65 -6.75
C THR A 53 2.99 7.25 -6.15
N ILE A 54 4.12 6.61 -6.39
CA ILE A 54 5.45 7.10 -5.95
C ILE A 54 5.75 8.46 -6.58
N ARG A 55 5.60 8.58 -7.90
CA ARG A 55 5.82 9.84 -8.65
C ARG A 55 4.94 10.97 -8.15
N ASN A 56 3.67 10.69 -7.84
CA ASN A 56 2.73 11.70 -7.34
C ASN A 56 3.08 12.14 -5.90
N CYS A 57 3.64 11.25 -5.10
CA CYS A 57 4.15 11.59 -3.77
C CYS A 57 5.46 12.39 -3.86
N LEU A 58 6.38 12.01 -4.75
CA LEU A 58 7.61 12.77 -4.99
C LEU A 58 7.31 14.16 -5.56
N SER A 59 6.30 14.30 -6.42
CA SER A 59 5.86 15.60 -6.95
C SER A 59 5.23 16.47 -5.86
N HIS A 60 4.40 15.89 -4.99
CA HIS A 60 3.85 16.59 -3.83
C HIS A 60 4.92 17.04 -2.84
N ALA A 61 5.98 16.26 -2.66
CA ALA A 61 7.14 16.61 -1.85
C ALA A 61 8.05 17.67 -2.51
N GLY A 62 7.78 18.06 -3.76
CA GLY A 62 8.58 19.04 -4.50
C GLY A 62 9.91 18.49 -5.05
N LEU A 63 10.10 17.17 -5.04
CA LEU A 63 11.32 16.48 -5.47
C LEU A 63 11.40 16.27 -7.00
N THR A 64 10.43 16.76 -7.76
CA THR A 64 10.39 16.67 -9.23
C THR A 64 11.08 17.83 -9.95
N LYS A 65 11.65 18.78 -9.21
CA LYS A 65 12.45 19.87 -9.79
C LYS A 65 13.92 19.47 -9.81
N THR A 66 14.38 18.98 -10.95
CA THR A 66 15.80 18.82 -11.25
C THR A 66 16.39 20.20 -11.51
N GLU A 67 16.68 20.96 -10.45
CA GLU A 67 17.82 21.87 -10.53
C GLU A 67 19.04 21.02 -10.21
N GLN A 68 19.78 20.67 -11.26
CA GLN A 68 21.16 20.20 -11.12
C GLN A 68 21.91 21.28 -10.35
N THR A 69 22.05 21.07 -9.05
CA THR A 69 23.12 21.69 -8.29
C THR A 69 24.21 20.65 -8.24
N GLU A 70 25.37 21.02 -8.78
CA GLU A 70 26.61 20.25 -8.86
C GLU A 70 27.17 19.91 -7.45
N ASP A 71 26.38 19.28 -6.59
CA ASP A 71 26.72 18.98 -5.18
C ASP A 71 26.82 17.47 -4.90
N ASP A 72 26.63 16.61 -5.90
CA ASP A 72 26.72 15.14 -5.77
C ASP A 72 28.17 14.63 -5.59
N ASN A 73 29.17 15.53 -5.66
CA ASN A 73 30.58 15.23 -5.40
C ASN A 73 31.08 15.82 -4.07
N LEU A 74 30.17 16.28 -3.20
CA LEU A 74 30.56 16.88 -1.94
C LEU A 74 30.82 15.80 -0.89
N PRO A 75 32.05 15.68 -0.34
CA PRO A 75 32.32 14.73 0.73
C PRO A 75 31.36 14.96 1.91
N HIS A 76 30.82 13.87 2.47
CA HIS A 76 29.77 13.91 3.49
C HIS A 76 30.09 14.83 4.68
N SER A 77 31.39 15.00 5.00
CA SER A 77 31.91 15.93 6.00
C SER A 77 31.47 17.38 5.77
N LYS A 78 31.40 17.83 4.52
CA LYS A 78 31.03 19.20 4.16
C LYS A 78 29.51 19.42 4.13
N CYS A 79 28.74 18.35 3.92
CA CYS A 79 27.28 18.34 4.07
C CYS A 79 26.88 18.53 5.54
N LEU A 80 27.55 17.83 6.46
CA LEU A 80 27.34 17.96 7.92
C LEU A 80 27.65 19.38 8.44
N GLU A 81 28.68 20.01 7.90
CA GLU A 81 29.10 21.38 8.26
C GLU A 81 28.03 22.42 7.90
N LYS A 82 27.36 22.26 6.74
CA LYS A 82 26.26 23.12 6.27
C LYS A 82 25.02 23.06 7.16
N HIS A 83 24.82 21.93 7.85
CA HIS A 83 23.70 21.71 8.77
C HIS A 83 24.05 21.95 10.25
N GLY A 84 25.26 22.40 10.55
CA GLY A 84 25.69 22.78 11.91
C GLY A 84 25.86 21.61 12.89
N VAL A 85 25.98 20.38 12.37
CA VAL A 85 26.14 19.17 13.19
C VAL A 85 27.63 18.81 13.26
N ASN A 86 28.37 19.43 14.19
CA ASN A 86 29.77 19.08 14.47
C ASN A 86 29.88 18.08 15.63
N ALA A 87 29.00 17.08 15.67
CA ALA A 87 28.90 16.13 16.77
C ALA A 87 29.90 14.96 16.67
N PHE A 88 30.52 14.77 15.51
CA PHE A 88 31.39 13.62 15.21
C PHE A 88 32.80 14.07 14.87
N SER A 89 33.79 13.28 15.29
CA SER A 89 35.18 13.46 14.87
C SER A 89 35.38 13.01 13.43
N GLN A 90 36.40 13.55 12.76
CA GLN A 90 36.75 13.20 11.37
C GLN A 90 36.93 11.69 11.16
N ASN A 91 37.50 11.00 12.15
CA ASN A 91 37.69 9.54 12.12
C ASN A 91 36.36 8.76 12.21
N GLU A 92 35.36 9.28 12.94
CA GLU A 92 34.03 8.67 13.01
C GLU A 92 33.26 8.85 11.69
N ILE A 93 33.46 9.99 11.02
CA ILE A 93 32.87 10.28 9.70
C ILE A 93 33.49 9.37 8.63
N GLU A 94 34.82 9.24 8.62
CA GLU A 94 35.54 8.35 7.68
C GLU A 94 35.13 6.87 7.87
N HIS A 95 34.92 6.44 9.11
CA HIS A 95 34.43 5.09 9.38
C HIS A 95 33.00 4.89 8.85
N LEU A 96 32.09 5.85 9.04
CA LEU A 96 30.72 5.79 8.53
C LEU A 96 30.66 5.79 7.00
N GLU A 97 31.54 6.54 6.35
CA GLU A 97 31.63 6.61 4.89
C GLU A 97 32.06 5.26 4.27
N CYS A 98 32.83 4.46 4.99
CA CYS A 98 33.33 3.18 4.49
C CYS A 98 32.62 1.94 5.06
N CYS A 99 31.61 2.11 5.93
CA CYS A 99 30.95 1.00 6.63
C CYS A 99 30.44 -0.10 5.69
N ASP A 100 29.95 0.28 4.52
CA ASP A 100 29.29 -0.63 3.58
C ASP A 100 30.20 -1.06 2.42
N ASN A 101 31.46 -0.61 2.38
CA ASN A 101 32.39 -0.92 1.27
C ASN A 101 32.69 -2.42 1.13
N ASP A 102 32.64 -3.17 2.24
CA ASP A 102 32.87 -4.61 2.26
C ASP A 102 31.58 -5.43 2.06
N VAL A 103 30.42 -4.77 1.99
CA VAL A 103 29.14 -5.43 1.74
C VAL A 103 29.03 -5.74 0.24
N ILE A 104 28.85 -7.02 -0.09
CA ILE A 104 28.58 -7.43 -1.48
C ILE A 104 27.21 -6.85 -1.87
N SER A 105 27.23 -5.73 -2.59
CA SER A 105 26.05 -5.14 -3.20
C SER A 105 25.75 -5.81 -4.54
N SER A 106 24.50 -5.73 -4.99
CA SER A 106 24.19 -5.88 -6.42
C SER A 106 25.04 -4.88 -7.19
N GLY A 107 25.53 -5.27 -8.38
CA GLY A 107 26.35 -4.40 -9.21
C GLY A 107 25.69 -3.04 -9.44
N GLU A 108 26.52 -1.98 -9.52
CA GLU A 108 26.06 -0.63 -9.80
C GLU A 108 25.32 -0.62 -11.15
N VAL A 109 24.06 -0.22 -11.13
CA VAL A 109 23.27 0.01 -12.34
C VAL A 109 23.51 1.46 -12.74
N SER A 110 24.06 1.69 -13.93
CA SER A 110 24.34 3.04 -14.41
C SER A 110 23.04 3.80 -14.67
N GLU A 111 23.06 5.12 -14.61
CA GLU A 111 21.89 5.94 -14.96
C GLU A 111 21.41 5.63 -16.39
N GLU A 112 22.34 5.35 -17.31
CA GLU A 112 22.04 4.91 -18.67
C GLU A 112 21.34 3.55 -18.72
N ASP A 113 21.69 2.62 -17.83
CA ASP A 113 21.06 1.31 -17.73
C ASP A 113 19.64 1.44 -17.16
N ILE A 114 19.41 2.34 -16.19
CA ILE A 114 18.07 2.64 -15.65
C ILE A 114 17.18 3.26 -16.73
N VAL A 115 17.70 4.24 -17.47
CA VAL A 115 16.97 4.91 -18.55
C VAL A 115 16.71 3.95 -19.72
N ALA A 116 17.64 3.04 -20.01
CA ALA A 116 17.45 1.98 -21.01
C ALA A 116 16.37 0.99 -20.57
N LEU A 117 16.36 0.54 -19.31
CA LEU A 117 15.32 -0.35 -18.76
C LEU A 117 13.92 0.27 -18.88
N VAL A 118 13.78 1.56 -18.53
CA VAL A 118 12.52 2.30 -18.62
C VAL A 118 12.07 2.50 -20.08
N ASN A 119 13.00 2.58 -21.03
CA ASN A 119 12.68 2.78 -22.45
C ASN A 119 12.51 1.48 -23.25
N ASP A 120 13.21 0.40 -22.89
CA ASP A 120 13.09 -0.92 -23.53
C ASP A 120 11.71 -1.54 -23.24
N GLU A 121 11.15 -1.28 -22.05
CA GLU A 121 9.77 -1.68 -21.71
C GLU A 121 8.71 -0.90 -22.52
N ASN A 122 9.05 0.30 -23.01
CA ASN A 122 8.17 1.10 -23.88
C ASN A 122 8.22 0.69 -25.37
N ASN A 123 9.24 -0.06 -25.82
CA ASN A 123 9.39 -0.48 -27.23
C ASN A 123 9.05 -1.96 -27.50
N SER A 124 8.83 -2.77 -26.46
CA SER A 124 8.49 -4.20 -26.59
C SER A 124 7.01 -4.54 -26.40
N ILE A 125 6.10 -3.56 -26.43
CA ILE A 125 4.65 -3.83 -26.43
C ILE A 125 4.08 -3.49 -27.80
N VAL A 126 4.42 -4.33 -28.78
CA VAL A 126 3.52 -4.58 -29.91
C VAL A 126 2.54 -5.65 -29.44
N ASP A 127 1.36 -5.18 -29.08
CA ASP A 127 0.07 -5.87 -29.16
C ASP A 127 0.04 -7.33 -28.67
N SER A 128 -0.07 -7.48 -27.35
CA SER A 128 -0.94 -8.51 -26.79
C SER A 128 -2.02 -7.82 -25.99
N SER A 129 -3.03 -7.34 -26.71
CA SER A 129 -4.39 -7.19 -26.18
C SER A 129 -4.83 -8.50 -25.51
N SER A 130 -4.75 -8.59 -24.19
CA SER A 130 -5.60 -9.45 -23.36
C SER A 130 -5.59 -8.99 -21.91
N ASP A 131 -6.77 -8.59 -21.46
CA ASP A 131 -7.21 -8.45 -20.07
C ASP A 131 -6.39 -7.54 -19.16
N ILE A 132 -6.57 -6.24 -19.42
CA ILE A 132 -6.85 -5.32 -18.31
C ILE A 132 -8.12 -5.86 -17.64
N GLU A 133 -7.97 -6.67 -16.58
CA GLU A 133 -8.97 -6.68 -15.53
C GLU A 133 -8.94 -5.27 -14.94
N GLU A 134 -9.70 -4.36 -15.56
CA GLU A 134 -10.25 -3.23 -14.85
C GLU A 134 -10.82 -3.86 -13.58
N GLU A 135 -10.32 -3.46 -12.40
CA GLU A 135 -11.08 -3.67 -11.18
C GLU A 135 -12.41 -2.96 -11.44
N GLN A 136 -13.38 -3.73 -11.97
CA GLN A 136 -14.76 -3.38 -11.98
C GLN A 136 -15.04 -3.14 -10.51
N ASP A 137 -15.25 -1.88 -10.16
CA ASP A 137 -15.98 -1.54 -8.95
C ASP A 137 -17.32 -2.25 -9.14
N GLU A 138 -17.42 -3.48 -8.60
CA GLU A 138 -18.61 -4.31 -8.61
C GLU A 138 -19.76 -3.35 -8.26
N PRO A 139 -20.75 -3.17 -9.15
CA PRO A 139 -21.77 -2.17 -8.93
C PRO A 139 -22.37 -2.43 -7.55
N GLY A 140 -22.13 -1.49 -6.64
CA GLY A 140 -22.53 -1.66 -5.25
C GLY A 140 -23.98 -2.13 -5.19
N PRO A 141 -24.32 -3.07 -4.30
CA PRO A 141 -25.59 -3.79 -4.35
C PRO A 141 -26.77 -2.82 -4.49
N SER A 142 -27.63 -3.11 -5.46
CA SER A 142 -28.79 -2.28 -5.76
C SER A 142 -29.73 -2.24 -4.56
N ILE A 143 -30.60 -1.23 -4.51
CA ILE A 143 -31.70 -1.18 -3.53
C ILE A 143 -32.54 -2.47 -3.60
N ALA A 144 -32.67 -3.09 -4.77
CA ALA A 144 -33.34 -4.38 -4.93
C ALA A 144 -32.62 -5.52 -4.20
N ASP A 145 -31.28 -5.58 -4.30
CA ASP A 145 -30.44 -6.60 -3.66
C ASP A 145 -30.45 -6.45 -2.14
N ALA A 146 -30.36 -5.21 -1.66
CA ALA A 146 -30.46 -4.90 -0.24
C ALA A 146 -31.84 -5.30 0.34
N ASN A 147 -32.93 -5.14 -0.42
CA ASN A 147 -34.26 -5.60 0.00
C ASN A 147 -34.39 -7.13 -0.01
N ALA A 148 -33.80 -7.82 -1.00
CA ALA A 148 -33.78 -9.28 -1.04
C ALA A 148 -33.05 -9.85 0.19
N ALA A 149 -31.89 -9.29 0.53
CA ALA A 149 -31.14 -9.63 1.73
C ALA A 149 -31.93 -9.30 3.01
N ALA A 150 -32.63 -8.17 3.07
CA ALA A 150 -33.44 -7.80 4.22
C ALA A 150 -34.60 -8.78 4.45
N ASN A 151 -35.26 -9.24 3.38
CA ASN A 151 -36.32 -10.25 3.47
C ASN A 151 -35.79 -11.62 3.93
N PHE A 152 -34.60 -12.01 3.47
CA PHE A 152 -33.94 -13.24 3.92
C PHE A 152 -33.67 -13.19 5.43
N LEU A 153 -33.13 -12.08 5.93
CA LEU A 153 -32.89 -11.86 7.36
C LEU A 153 -34.19 -11.83 8.18
N ASN A 154 -35.25 -11.21 7.68
CA ASN A 154 -36.57 -11.23 8.33
C ASN A 154 -37.12 -12.66 8.51
N ASN A 155 -36.97 -13.52 7.50
CA ASN A 155 -37.37 -14.93 7.60
C ASN A 155 -36.52 -15.72 8.60
N PHE A 156 -35.22 -15.39 8.69
CA PHE A 156 -34.33 -15.97 9.69
C PHE A 156 -34.71 -15.53 11.11
N PHE A 157 -34.99 -14.24 11.33
CA PHE A 157 -35.46 -13.75 12.63
C PHE A 157 -36.80 -14.34 13.06
N ALA A 158 -37.68 -14.65 12.10
CA ALA A 158 -38.95 -15.31 12.39
C ALA A 158 -38.82 -16.78 12.82
N THR A 159 -37.67 -17.42 12.57
CA THR A 159 -37.44 -18.85 12.83
C THR A 159 -36.38 -19.11 13.91
N GLY A 160 -35.50 -18.14 14.19
CA GLY A 160 -34.47 -18.21 15.22
C GLY A 160 -34.89 -17.65 16.57
N ASN A 161 -34.38 -18.21 17.66
CA ASN A 161 -34.47 -17.60 19.00
C ASN A 161 -33.36 -16.55 19.14
N ILE A 162 -33.62 -15.34 18.66
CA ILE A 162 -32.63 -14.27 18.56
C ILE A 162 -33.01 -13.14 19.50
N ASP A 163 -31.99 -12.49 20.07
CA ASP A 163 -32.11 -11.39 21.01
C ASP A 163 -32.98 -10.25 20.46
N GLU A 164 -33.94 -9.80 21.26
CA GLU A 164 -34.94 -8.78 20.90
C GLU A 164 -34.29 -7.45 20.48
N HIS A 165 -33.15 -7.10 21.08
CA HIS A 165 -32.43 -5.86 20.76
C HIS A 165 -31.81 -5.89 19.36
N VAL A 166 -31.37 -7.07 18.89
CA VAL A 166 -30.85 -7.27 17.54
C VAL A 166 -31.98 -7.14 16.51
N VAL A 167 -33.14 -7.71 16.83
CA VAL A 167 -34.34 -7.62 16.00
C VAL A 167 -34.82 -6.17 15.86
N ASP A 168 -34.80 -5.39 16.95
CA ASP A 168 -35.24 -3.99 16.91
C ASP A 168 -34.27 -3.08 16.14
N LEU A 169 -32.96 -3.30 16.26
CA LEU A 169 -31.98 -2.58 15.45
C LEU A 169 -32.18 -2.87 13.95
N PHE A 170 -32.49 -4.13 13.62
CA PHE A 170 -32.77 -4.52 12.25
C PHE A 170 -34.05 -3.87 11.69
N LYS A 171 -35.12 -3.76 12.49
CA LYS A 171 -36.35 -3.04 12.10
C LYS A 171 -36.08 -1.57 11.75
N ILE A 172 -35.14 -0.92 12.43
CA ILE A 172 -34.74 0.47 12.13
C ILE A 172 -34.07 0.55 10.76
N VAL A 173 -33.16 -0.38 10.47
CA VAL A 173 -32.46 -0.46 9.17
C VAL A 173 -33.45 -0.76 8.05
N ASP A 174 -34.33 -1.76 8.23
CA ASP A 174 -35.37 -2.15 7.26
C ASP A 174 -36.34 -0.98 6.96
N LYS A 175 -36.78 -0.25 7.99
CA LYS A 175 -37.62 0.95 7.82
C LYS A 175 -36.91 2.03 6.99
N LYS A 176 -35.61 2.23 7.22
CA LYS A 176 -34.82 3.23 6.49
C LYS A 176 -34.59 2.81 5.04
N LEU A 177 -34.40 1.52 4.79
CA LEU A 177 -34.29 0.93 3.46
C LEU A 177 -35.56 1.10 2.64
N ARG A 178 -36.74 0.85 3.24
CA ARG A 178 -38.05 1.08 2.59
C ARG A 178 -38.33 2.55 2.30
N SER A 179 -37.73 3.47 3.06
CA SER A 179 -37.86 4.92 2.84
C SER A 179 -36.99 5.44 1.69
N CYS A 180 -36.07 4.63 1.16
CA CYS A 180 -35.20 4.97 0.03
C CYS A 180 -35.79 4.59 -1.34
N ILE A 181 -36.97 3.95 -1.36
CA ILE A 181 -37.80 3.67 -2.55
C ILE A 181 -38.90 4.72 -2.63
#